data_AF-A0A435FT75-F1
#
_entry.id   AF-A0A435FT75-F1
#
_cell.length_a   1.000
_cell.length_b   1.000
_cell.length_c   1.000
_cell.angle_alpha   90.00
_cell.angle_beta   90.00
_cell.angle_gamma   90.00
#
_symmetry.space_group_name_H-M   'P 1'
#
loop_
_entity.id
_entity.type
_entity.pdbx_description
1 polymer ?
#
loop_
_entity_poly.entity_id
_entity_poly.type
_entity_poly.pdbx_seq_one_letter_code
_entity_poly.pdbx_strand_id
1 'polypeptide(L)'
;MREVPKPFPGPEHVLVRIEACGVCGTDRHLFHGEFPCTPPVTLGHEFSGIVEAVGAAVSGIAIGDRVTGDHMGMLATVINSLALRTSLNKIGVDAVVLSAIAMPELCESFSQRQATAYMNQGKVVIFAGGTGNPFFTTDSAAALRAAEIGADALFKGTQVDGVYSADPKKDSNAVRFDRISHAEVIKRGLAIMDTAAIALARENNIPIIVYSIHEKGGFGDILRGGGHCTVVTDK
;
A
#
# COMPACT_ATOMS: atom_id res chain seq x y z
N MET A 1 12.45 -15.63 13.95
CA MET A 1 12.84 -14.21 14.11
C MET A 1 13.46 -14.05 15.49
N ARG A 2 14.46 -13.16 15.63
CA ARG A 2 15.00 -12.74 16.93
C ARG A 2 15.00 -11.22 16.97
N GLU A 3 14.75 -10.64 18.12
CA GLU A 3 14.94 -9.21 18.33
C GLU A 3 16.43 -8.90 18.35
N VAL A 4 16.84 -7.83 17.68
CA VAL A 4 18.23 -7.36 17.64
C VAL A 4 18.30 -5.96 18.23
N PRO A 5 19.39 -5.59 18.93
CA PRO A 5 19.55 -4.26 19.48
C PRO A 5 19.43 -3.19 18.39
N LYS A 6 18.72 -2.10 18.69
CA LYS A 6 18.64 -0.94 17.80
C LYS A 6 20.05 -0.36 17.59
N PRO A 7 20.53 -0.23 16.34
CA PRO A 7 21.86 0.32 16.10
C PRO A 7 21.91 1.82 16.41
N PHE A 8 23.08 2.29 16.81
CA PHE A 8 23.34 3.71 17.04
C PHE A 8 24.09 4.29 15.82
N PRO A 9 23.66 5.43 15.24
CA PRO A 9 24.37 6.02 14.12
C PRO A 9 25.73 6.56 14.60
N GLY A 10 26.79 6.24 13.87
CA GLY A 10 28.09 6.89 14.03
C GLY A 10 28.04 8.36 13.59
N PRO A 11 29.13 9.13 13.77
CA PRO A 11 29.14 10.57 13.49
C PRO A 11 28.70 10.95 12.06
N GLU A 12 28.97 10.11 11.06
CA GLU A 12 28.63 10.34 9.66
C GLU A 12 27.41 9.53 9.16
N HIS A 13 26.72 8.82 10.06
CA HIS A 13 25.64 7.92 9.69
C HIS A 13 24.27 8.53 9.96
N VAL A 14 23.26 8.06 9.23
CA VAL A 14 21.85 8.25 9.57
C VAL A 14 21.26 6.92 10.01
N LEU A 15 20.38 6.96 11.01
CA LEU A 15 19.56 5.82 11.39
C LEU A 15 18.19 5.98 10.75
N VAL A 16 17.78 4.99 9.97
CA VAL A 16 16.49 5.00 9.27
C VAL A 16 15.55 4.00 9.93
N ARG A 17 14.40 4.48 10.41
CA ARG A 17 13.30 3.62 10.81
C ARG A 17 12.57 3.15 9.56
N ILE A 18 12.72 1.88 9.23
CA ILE A 18 12.05 1.25 8.08
C ILE A 18 10.54 1.27 8.32
N GLU A 19 9.80 1.84 7.37
CA GLU A 19 8.32 1.84 7.35
C GLU A 19 7.77 0.82 6.34
N ALA A 20 8.52 0.53 5.28
CA ALA A 20 8.18 -0.46 4.25
C ALA A 20 9.45 -1.05 3.63
N CYS A 21 9.38 -2.29 3.14
CA CYS A 21 10.42 -2.85 2.29
C CYS A 21 9.83 -3.61 1.09
N GLY A 22 10.46 -3.45 -0.06
CA GLY A 22 10.26 -4.31 -1.22
C GLY A 22 10.82 -5.70 -0.99
N VAL A 23 10.41 -6.64 -1.85
CA VAL A 23 10.99 -7.98 -1.94
C VAL A 23 11.65 -8.10 -3.31
N CYS A 24 12.96 -8.23 -3.30
CA CYS A 24 13.78 -8.43 -4.48
C CYS A 24 13.96 -9.93 -4.76
N GLY A 25 14.33 -10.28 -6.00
CA GLY A 25 14.83 -11.63 -6.31
C GLY A 25 16.03 -12.03 -5.44
N THR A 26 16.85 -11.05 -5.05
CA THR A 26 17.98 -11.25 -4.13
C THR A 26 17.55 -11.75 -2.75
N ASP A 27 16.37 -11.36 -2.25
CA ASP A 27 15.86 -11.87 -0.96
C ASP A 27 15.58 -13.38 -1.02
N ARG A 28 15.17 -13.89 -2.20
CA ARG A 28 15.02 -15.33 -2.44
C ARG A 28 16.38 -16.04 -2.43
N HIS A 29 17.37 -15.48 -3.10
CA HIS A 29 18.73 -16.05 -3.12
C HIS A 29 19.38 -16.05 -1.72
N LEU A 30 19.16 -14.98 -0.94
CA LEU A 30 19.56 -14.88 0.47
C LEU A 30 18.89 -15.97 1.32
N PHE A 31 17.60 -16.20 1.11
CA PHE A 31 16.86 -17.26 1.81
C PHE A 31 17.38 -18.67 1.48
N HIS A 32 17.81 -18.91 0.23
CA HIS A 32 18.38 -20.19 -0.20
C HIS A 32 19.87 -20.35 0.13
N GLY A 33 20.51 -19.37 0.77
CA GLY A 33 21.93 -19.44 1.14
C GLY A 33 22.90 -19.35 -0.04
N GLU A 34 22.45 -18.80 -1.16
CA GLU A 34 23.24 -18.67 -2.40
C GLU A 34 24.22 -17.48 -2.37
N PHE A 35 24.09 -16.62 -1.35
CA PHE A 35 24.99 -15.48 -1.07
C PHE A 35 25.76 -15.70 0.23
N PRO A 36 26.94 -15.06 0.43
CA PRO A 36 27.76 -15.14 1.65
C PRO A 36 27.13 -14.35 2.81
N CYS A 37 25.89 -14.68 3.13
CA CYS A 37 25.05 -14.01 4.11
C CYS A 37 24.22 -15.09 4.80
N THR A 38 24.57 -15.40 6.04
CA THR A 38 23.93 -16.48 6.81
C THR A 38 22.86 -15.88 7.72
N PRO A 39 21.58 -16.29 7.60
CA PRO A 39 20.52 -15.82 8.48
C PRO A 39 20.84 -16.04 9.97
N PRO A 40 20.34 -15.17 10.87
CA PRO A 40 19.33 -14.14 10.62
C PRO A 40 19.92 -12.81 10.18
N VAL A 41 19.47 -12.31 9.03
CA VAL A 41 19.77 -10.97 8.51
C VAL A 41 18.51 -10.12 8.42
N THR A 42 18.66 -8.81 8.62
CA THR A 42 17.56 -7.86 8.41
C THR A 42 17.26 -7.82 6.92
N LEU A 43 16.09 -8.36 6.54
CA LEU A 43 15.58 -8.30 5.16
C LEU A 43 15.18 -6.87 4.79
N GLY A 44 15.02 -6.63 3.49
CA GLY A 44 14.54 -5.35 2.99
C GLY A 44 15.65 -4.41 2.60
N HIS A 45 16.63 -4.86 1.81
CA HIS A 45 17.62 -3.98 1.18
C HIS A 45 17.00 -3.01 0.17
N GLU A 46 15.72 -3.20 -0.15
CA GLU A 46 14.84 -2.26 -0.85
C GLU A 46 13.89 -1.57 0.15
N PHE A 47 14.42 -0.84 1.12
CA PHE A 47 13.62 -0.22 2.18
C PHE A 47 13.21 1.23 1.87
N SER A 48 12.10 1.63 2.48
CA SER A 48 11.70 3.03 2.69
C SER A 48 11.51 3.28 4.18
N GLY A 49 11.82 4.49 4.63
CA GLY A 49 11.75 4.83 6.03
C GLY A 49 12.01 6.30 6.32
N ILE A 50 11.93 6.63 7.60
CA ILE A 50 12.14 7.99 8.12
C ILE A 50 13.49 8.03 8.83
N VAL A 51 14.25 9.10 8.62
CA VAL A 51 15.46 9.38 9.39
C VAL A 51 15.05 9.58 10.86
N GLU A 52 15.41 8.61 11.69
CA GLU A 52 15.07 8.55 13.11
C GLU A 52 16.16 9.18 13.98
N ALA A 53 17.41 9.12 13.54
CA ALA A 53 18.53 9.81 14.17
C ALA A 53 19.61 10.17 13.15
N VAL A 54 20.37 11.22 13.42
CA VAL A 54 21.49 11.68 12.59
C VAL A 54 22.75 11.77 13.43
N GLY A 55 23.88 11.37 12.85
CA GLY A 55 25.21 11.57 13.44
C GLY A 55 25.62 13.04 13.42
N ALA A 56 26.52 13.41 14.33
CA ALA A 56 26.91 14.82 14.54
C ALA A 56 27.59 15.50 13.33
N ALA A 57 28.15 14.73 12.39
CA ALA A 57 28.81 15.22 11.18
C ALA A 57 27.90 15.16 9.93
N VAL A 58 26.67 14.66 10.06
CA VAL A 58 25.70 14.65 8.96
C VAL A 58 25.17 16.06 8.72
N SER A 59 25.22 16.53 7.48
CA SER A 59 24.65 17.80 7.05
C SER A 59 23.71 17.58 5.85
N GLY A 60 22.68 18.41 5.73
CA GLY A 60 21.71 18.34 4.63
C GLY A 60 20.63 17.25 4.76
N ILE A 61 20.63 16.48 5.85
CA ILE A 61 19.59 15.50 6.20
C ILE A 61 19.22 15.74 7.67
N ALA A 62 17.93 15.86 7.95
CA ALA A 62 17.37 16.09 9.27
C ALA A 62 16.61 14.86 9.78
N ILE A 63 16.47 14.77 11.10
CA ILE A 63 15.52 13.84 11.73
C ILE A 63 14.12 14.18 11.22
N GLY A 64 13.41 13.17 10.73
CA GLY A 64 12.09 13.33 10.10
C GLY A 64 12.14 13.33 8.57
N ASP A 65 13.30 13.51 7.95
CA ASP A 65 13.41 13.43 6.49
C ASP A 65 13.06 12.04 5.99
N ARG A 66 12.32 11.98 4.89
CA ARG A 66 12.13 10.76 4.12
C ARG A 66 13.36 10.55 3.25
N VAL A 67 14.01 9.40 3.42
CA VAL A 67 15.03 8.93 2.46
C VAL A 67 14.30 8.63 1.13
N THR A 68 14.97 8.68 -0.03
CA THR A 68 14.46 8.49 -1.42
C THR A 68 13.57 7.23 -1.66
N GLY A 69 13.24 6.49 -0.62
CA GLY A 69 12.41 5.31 -0.57
C GLY A 69 10.98 5.48 -1.13
N ASP A 70 10.41 6.69 -1.21
CA ASP A 70 9.10 6.86 -1.86
C ASP A 70 9.19 6.54 -3.37
N HIS A 71 10.26 6.99 -4.06
CA HIS A 71 10.50 6.63 -5.46
C HIS A 71 10.80 5.13 -5.62
N MET A 72 11.59 4.55 -4.71
CA MET A 72 11.87 3.11 -4.72
C MET A 72 10.60 2.28 -4.49
N GLY A 73 9.75 2.70 -3.55
CA GLY A 73 8.45 2.08 -3.28
C GLY A 73 7.54 2.14 -4.50
N MET A 74 7.49 3.30 -5.18
CA MET A 74 6.74 3.44 -6.44
C MET A 74 7.27 2.47 -7.52
N LEU A 75 8.59 2.32 -7.68
CA LEU A 75 9.17 1.33 -8.59
C LEU A 75 8.84 -0.11 -8.17
N ALA A 76 8.86 -0.43 -6.87
CA ALA A 76 8.46 -1.74 -6.37
C ALA A 76 7.00 -2.07 -6.72
N THR A 77 6.09 -1.08 -6.64
CA THR A 77 4.70 -1.30 -7.10
C THR A 77 4.60 -1.59 -8.60
N VAL A 78 5.48 -1.03 -9.42
CA VAL A 78 5.54 -1.33 -10.87
C VAL A 78 6.01 -2.76 -11.10
N ILE A 79 7.08 -3.19 -10.42
CA ILE A 79 7.60 -4.56 -10.52
C ILE A 79 6.49 -5.57 -10.17
N ASN A 80 5.80 -5.34 -9.04
CA ASN A 80 4.68 -6.17 -8.61
C ASN A 80 3.52 -6.17 -9.62
N SER A 81 3.21 -5.01 -10.22
CA SER A 81 2.13 -4.89 -11.21
C SER A 81 2.44 -5.64 -12.50
N LEU A 82 3.69 -5.60 -12.98
CA LEU A 82 4.13 -6.36 -14.15
C LEU A 82 4.09 -7.87 -13.90
N ALA A 83 4.47 -8.32 -12.69
CA ALA A 83 4.36 -9.71 -12.28
C ALA A 83 2.89 -10.17 -12.18
N LEU A 84 2.01 -9.33 -11.61
CA LEU A 84 0.58 -9.58 -11.53
C LEU A 84 -0.07 -9.67 -12.92
N ARG A 85 0.24 -8.72 -13.81
CA ARG A 85 -0.23 -8.75 -15.21
C ARG A 85 0.14 -10.07 -15.90
N THR A 86 1.40 -10.47 -15.78
CA THR A 86 1.89 -11.75 -16.34
C THR A 86 1.11 -12.94 -15.78
N SER A 87 0.79 -12.93 -14.49
CA SER A 87 0.04 -13.99 -13.83
C SER A 87 -1.42 -14.03 -14.27
N LEU A 88 -2.06 -12.86 -14.44
CA LEU A 88 -3.43 -12.74 -14.97
C LEU A 88 -3.53 -13.22 -16.42
N ASN A 89 -2.60 -12.79 -17.27
CA ASN A 89 -2.58 -13.21 -18.68
C ASN A 89 -2.41 -14.73 -18.83
N LYS A 90 -1.61 -15.37 -17.97
CA LYS A 90 -1.43 -16.84 -17.96
C LYS A 90 -2.72 -17.61 -17.69
N ILE A 91 -3.67 -17.01 -16.95
CA ILE A 91 -4.97 -17.61 -16.65
C ILE A 91 -6.09 -17.09 -17.57
N GLY A 92 -5.72 -16.42 -18.68
CA GLY A 92 -6.68 -15.93 -19.68
C GLY A 92 -7.38 -14.62 -19.32
N VAL A 93 -6.93 -13.90 -18.30
CA VAL A 93 -7.46 -12.58 -17.92
C VAL A 93 -6.62 -11.50 -18.58
N ASP A 94 -7.19 -10.75 -19.52
CA ASP A 94 -6.50 -9.65 -20.21
C ASP A 94 -6.30 -8.47 -19.25
N ALA A 95 -5.04 -8.18 -18.94
CA ALA A 95 -4.65 -7.14 -18.01
C ALA A 95 -3.63 -6.16 -18.59
N VAL A 96 -3.75 -4.89 -18.21
CA VAL A 96 -2.82 -3.81 -18.58
C VAL A 96 -2.27 -3.13 -17.33
N VAL A 97 -1.05 -2.60 -17.42
CA VAL A 97 -0.41 -1.85 -16.33
C VAL A 97 -0.28 -0.40 -16.76
N LEU A 98 -0.82 0.50 -15.95
CA LEU A 98 -0.74 1.95 -16.12
C LEU A 98 0.05 2.55 -14.95
N SER A 99 1.19 3.16 -15.23
CA SER A 99 2.08 3.72 -14.21
C SER A 99 1.91 5.23 -14.07
N ALA A 100 1.90 5.72 -12.83
CA ALA A 100 1.96 7.16 -12.54
C ALA A 100 3.32 7.79 -12.91
N ILE A 101 4.39 6.98 -12.96
CA ILE A 101 5.73 7.39 -13.38
C ILE A 101 5.96 6.94 -14.82
N ALA A 102 6.36 7.86 -15.70
CA ALA A 102 6.62 7.56 -17.10
C ALA A 102 7.81 6.60 -17.26
N MET A 103 7.58 5.46 -17.92
CA MET A 103 8.60 4.44 -18.22
C MET A 103 8.28 3.70 -19.52
N PRO A 104 8.46 4.37 -20.68
CA PRO A 104 7.92 3.93 -21.97
C PRO A 104 8.32 2.51 -22.41
N GLU A 105 9.48 2.03 -21.98
CA GLU A 105 9.98 0.69 -22.32
C GLU A 105 9.33 -0.44 -21.50
N LEU A 106 8.69 -0.12 -20.36
CA LEU A 106 8.17 -1.11 -19.41
C LEU A 106 6.64 -1.18 -19.37
N CYS A 107 5.99 -0.03 -19.25
CA CYS A 107 4.54 0.07 -19.20
C CYS A 107 4.04 1.46 -19.59
N GLU A 108 2.75 1.55 -19.88
CA GLU A 108 2.12 2.78 -20.34
C GLU A 108 1.93 3.75 -19.17
N SER A 109 2.05 5.05 -19.44
CA SER A 109 1.75 6.08 -18.44
C SER A 109 0.25 6.15 -18.19
N PHE A 110 -0.14 6.40 -16.94
CA PHE A 110 -1.54 6.57 -16.59
C PHE A 110 -2.16 7.77 -17.31
N SER A 111 -3.32 7.52 -17.91
CA SER A 111 -4.28 8.53 -18.35
C SER A 111 -5.67 8.04 -17.99
N GLN A 112 -6.48 8.88 -17.34
CA GLN A 112 -7.87 8.59 -17.00
C GLN A 112 -8.67 8.08 -18.22
N ARG A 113 -8.51 8.75 -19.37
CA ARG A 113 -9.18 8.40 -20.63
C ARG A 113 -8.79 7.00 -21.09
N GLN A 114 -7.52 6.65 -21.00
CA GLN A 114 -7.01 5.36 -21.43
C GLN A 114 -7.42 4.24 -20.47
N ALA A 115 -7.34 4.48 -19.15
CA ALA A 115 -7.84 3.56 -18.13
C ALA A 115 -9.31 3.21 -18.40
N THR A 116 -10.14 4.23 -18.61
CA THR A 116 -11.56 4.07 -18.94
C THR A 116 -11.77 3.29 -20.24
N ALA A 117 -10.98 3.57 -21.29
CA ALA A 117 -11.06 2.83 -22.55
C ALA A 117 -10.74 1.33 -22.37
N TYR A 118 -9.72 0.99 -21.58
CA TYR A 118 -9.39 -0.41 -21.29
C TYR A 118 -10.45 -1.10 -20.44
N MET A 119 -11.00 -0.43 -19.43
CA MET A 119 -12.11 -0.97 -18.63
C MET A 119 -13.36 -1.22 -19.48
N ASN A 120 -13.68 -0.32 -20.42
CA ASN A 120 -14.80 -0.50 -21.36
C ASN A 120 -14.58 -1.68 -22.33
N GLN A 121 -13.34 -2.11 -22.55
CA GLN A 121 -13.00 -3.31 -23.32
C GLN A 121 -13.05 -4.59 -22.46
N GLY A 122 -13.39 -4.49 -21.18
CA GLY A 122 -13.42 -5.61 -20.25
C GLY A 122 -12.04 -6.03 -19.72
N LYS A 123 -11.01 -5.20 -19.87
CA LYS A 123 -9.66 -5.49 -19.36
C LYS A 123 -9.55 -5.16 -17.88
N VAL A 124 -8.71 -5.92 -17.17
CA VAL A 124 -8.27 -5.56 -15.82
C VAL A 124 -7.18 -4.48 -15.93
N VAL A 125 -7.44 -3.32 -15.34
CA VAL A 125 -6.47 -2.22 -15.29
C VAL A 125 -5.74 -2.24 -13.94
N ILE A 126 -4.42 -2.38 -13.99
CA ILE A 126 -3.54 -2.36 -12.81
C ILE A 126 -2.86 -1.00 -12.74
N PHE A 127 -3.12 -0.23 -11.69
CA PHE A 127 -2.45 1.04 -11.44
C PHE A 127 -1.15 0.83 -10.67
N ALA A 128 -0.06 1.39 -11.15
CA ALA A 128 1.27 1.29 -10.57
C ALA A 128 1.91 2.66 -10.35
N GLY A 129 3.00 2.71 -9.59
CA GLY A 129 3.72 3.95 -9.30
C GLY A 129 3.00 4.87 -8.32
N GLY A 130 2.00 4.37 -7.57
CA GLY A 130 1.25 5.16 -6.59
C GLY A 130 0.60 6.42 -7.19
N THR A 131 0.76 7.55 -6.51
CA THR A 131 0.34 8.87 -7.01
C THR A 131 1.37 9.48 -7.98
N GLY A 132 2.54 8.88 -8.14
CA GLY A 132 3.70 9.45 -8.83
C GLY A 132 4.43 10.54 -8.03
N ASN A 133 3.97 10.85 -6.82
CA ASN A 133 4.50 11.92 -5.98
C ASN A 133 4.94 11.37 -4.62
N PRO A 134 6.10 11.82 -4.09
CA PRO A 134 6.48 11.57 -2.70
C PRO A 134 5.43 12.09 -1.70
N PHE A 135 5.52 11.65 -0.44
CA PHE A 135 4.63 12.02 0.68
C PHE A 135 3.21 11.45 0.64
N PHE A 136 2.86 10.65 -0.37
CA PHE A 136 1.58 9.97 -0.45
C PHE A 136 1.73 8.47 -0.22
N THR A 137 0.70 7.86 0.36
CA THR A 137 0.66 6.41 0.55
C THR A 137 -0.01 5.73 -0.65
N THR A 138 0.06 4.39 -0.67
CA THR A 138 -0.72 3.57 -1.60
C THR A 138 -2.23 3.71 -1.39
N ASP A 139 -2.66 4.00 -0.16
CA ASP A 139 -4.08 4.21 0.15
C ASP A 139 -4.57 5.53 -0.45
N SER A 140 -3.76 6.60 -0.39
CA SER A 140 -4.04 7.86 -1.08
C SER A 140 -4.10 7.66 -2.61
N ALA A 141 -3.17 6.86 -3.16
CA ALA A 141 -3.18 6.51 -4.58
C ALA A 141 -4.44 5.74 -4.98
N ALA A 142 -4.87 4.79 -4.16
CA ALA A 142 -6.08 4.00 -4.42
C ALA A 142 -7.34 4.88 -4.40
N ALA A 143 -7.47 5.78 -3.42
CA ALA A 143 -8.57 6.74 -3.36
C ALA A 143 -8.56 7.71 -4.57
N LEU A 144 -7.37 8.17 -4.99
CA LEU A 144 -7.22 9.04 -6.16
C LEU A 144 -7.65 8.34 -7.45
N ARG A 145 -7.13 7.14 -7.70
CA ARG A 145 -7.48 6.38 -8.91
C ARG A 145 -8.95 6.01 -8.91
N ALA A 146 -9.53 5.65 -7.76
CA ALA A 146 -10.97 5.41 -7.63
C ALA A 146 -11.80 6.64 -8.02
N ALA A 147 -11.40 7.83 -7.58
CA ALA A 147 -12.06 9.08 -7.94
C ALA A 147 -11.93 9.39 -9.44
N GLU A 148 -10.73 9.26 -10.01
CA GLU A 148 -10.50 9.53 -11.42
C GLU A 148 -11.27 8.57 -12.34
N ILE A 149 -11.38 7.29 -11.99
CA ILE A 149 -12.13 6.33 -12.83
C ILE A 149 -13.63 6.31 -12.53
N GLY A 150 -14.10 7.09 -11.56
CA GLY A 150 -15.50 7.08 -11.13
C GLY A 150 -15.93 5.73 -10.54
N ALA A 151 -15.07 5.10 -9.74
CA ALA A 151 -15.35 3.80 -9.15
C ALA A 151 -16.54 3.86 -8.17
N ASP A 152 -17.40 2.83 -8.23
CA ASP A 152 -18.57 2.73 -7.33
C ASP A 152 -18.21 2.49 -5.87
N ALA A 153 -17.05 1.87 -5.62
CA ALA A 153 -16.53 1.61 -4.27
C ALA A 153 -15.02 1.35 -4.30
N LEU A 154 -14.37 1.61 -3.17
CA LEU A 154 -12.97 1.25 -2.91
C LEU A 154 -12.90 0.09 -1.93
N PHE A 155 -12.31 -1.04 -2.34
CA PHE A 155 -12.15 -2.21 -1.48
C PHE A 155 -10.75 -2.22 -0.83
N LYS A 156 -10.72 -2.12 0.50
CA LYS A 156 -9.48 -2.13 1.30
C LYS A 156 -9.37 -3.45 2.06
N GLY A 157 -8.50 -4.34 1.56
CA GLY A 157 -8.08 -5.53 2.29
C GLY A 157 -7.14 -5.17 3.45
N THR A 158 -7.39 -5.74 4.63
CA THR A 158 -6.57 -5.57 5.83
C THR A 158 -6.35 -6.91 6.55
N GLN A 159 -5.60 -6.89 7.66
CA GLN A 159 -5.37 -8.06 8.51
C GLN A 159 -6.52 -8.34 9.50
N VAL A 160 -7.50 -7.45 9.57
CA VAL A 160 -8.71 -7.55 10.40
C VAL A 160 -9.95 -7.46 9.51
N ASP A 161 -11.07 -7.94 9.99
CA ASP A 161 -12.34 -8.08 9.26
C ASP A 161 -13.20 -6.80 9.24
N GLY A 162 -12.60 -5.64 9.51
CA GLY A 162 -13.29 -4.37 9.46
C GLY A 162 -12.61 -3.25 10.24
N VAL A 163 -13.40 -2.22 10.50
CA VAL A 163 -13.01 -1.07 11.32
C VAL A 163 -13.47 -1.30 12.75
N TYR A 164 -12.58 -1.05 13.70
CA TYR A 164 -12.83 -1.23 15.12
C TYR A 164 -12.69 0.09 15.88
N SER A 165 -13.35 0.19 17.03
CA SER A 165 -13.24 1.35 17.94
C SER A 165 -11.85 1.54 18.54
N ALA A 166 -11.06 0.47 18.62
CA ALA A 166 -9.68 0.42 19.05
C ALA A 166 -8.96 -0.75 18.33
N ASP A 167 -7.65 -0.88 18.48
CA ASP A 167 -6.91 -2.02 17.92
C ASP A 167 -7.37 -3.33 18.59
N PRO A 168 -8.05 -4.25 17.87
CA PRO A 168 -8.62 -5.46 18.48
C PRO A 168 -7.56 -6.46 18.95
N LYS A 169 -6.29 -6.28 18.55
CA LYS A 169 -5.17 -7.08 19.05
C LYS A 169 -4.66 -6.60 20.41
N LYS A 170 -4.97 -5.35 20.78
CA LYS A 170 -4.51 -4.72 22.02
C LYS A 170 -5.63 -4.49 23.02
N ASP A 171 -6.84 -4.24 22.54
CA ASP A 171 -8.03 -4.01 23.35
C ASP A 171 -9.08 -5.08 23.07
N SER A 172 -9.32 -5.95 24.05
CA SER A 172 -10.36 -6.99 24.00
C SER A 172 -11.79 -6.44 23.93
N ASN A 173 -11.99 -5.18 24.30
CA ASN A 173 -13.28 -4.51 24.23
C ASN A 173 -13.50 -3.77 22.91
N ALA A 174 -12.58 -3.88 21.94
CA ALA A 174 -12.73 -3.25 20.64
C ALA A 174 -13.99 -3.75 19.93
N VAL A 175 -14.87 -2.83 19.56
CA VAL A 175 -16.13 -3.13 18.87
C VAL A 175 -15.96 -2.84 17.38
N ARG A 176 -16.31 -3.82 16.53
CA ARG A 176 -16.34 -3.65 15.07
C ARG A 176 -17.57 -2.84 14.67
N PHE A 177 -17.38 -1.91 13.72
CA PHE A 177 -18.48 -1.20 13.10
C PHE A 177 -18.98 -1.97 11.88
N ASP A 178 -20.29 -2.11 11.68
CA ASP A 178 -20.83 -2.59 10.40
C ASP A 178 -20.87 -1.46 9.36
N ARG A 179 -21.23 -0.26 9.82
CA ARG A 179 -21.26 0.98 9.03
C ARG A 179 -20.69 2.14 9.84
N ILE A 180 -19.94 3.01 9.18
CA ILE A 180 -19.39 4.25 9.77
C ILE A 180 -19.25 5.32 8.69
N SER A 181 -19.40 6.60 9.03
CA SER A 181 -19.20 7.70 8.07
C SER A 181 -17.73 8.03 7.91
N HIS A 182 -17.34 8.62 6.76
CA HIS A 182 -15.96 9.07 6.54
C HIS A 182 -15.57 10.12 7.58
N ALA A 183 -16.49 11.02 7.92
CA ALA A 183 -16.28 12.04 8.94
C ALA A 183 -16.01 11.45 10.32
N GLU A 184 -16.71 10.37 10.71
CA GLU A 184 -16.52 9.74 12.01
C GLU A 184 -15.19 8.97 12.08
N VAL A 185 -14.77 8.33 10.98
CA VAL A 185 -13.43 7.73 10.87
C VAL A 185 -12.34 8.75 11.16
N ILE A 186 -12.41 9.93 10.52
CA ILE A 186 -11.43 11.01 10.72
C ILE A 186 -11.51 11.55 12.15
N LYS A 187 -12.72 11.86 12.63
CA LYS A 187 -12.94 12.45 13.96
C LYS A 187 -12.43 11.56 15.10
N ARG A 188 -12.61 10.25 14.98
CA ARG A 188 -12.14 9.26 15.96
C ARG A 188 -10.68 8.85 15.75
N GLY A 189 -10.04 9.27 14.66
CA GLY A 189 -8.67 8.86 14.32
C GLY A 189 -8.53 7.35 14.12
N LEU A 190 -9.53 6.69 13.51
CA LEU A 190 -9.48 5.24 13.29
C LEU A 190 -8.48 4.91 12.18
N ALA A 191 -7.43 4.18 12.54
CA ALA A 191 -6.29 3.89 11.67
C ALA A 191 -6.59 2.79 10.62
N ILE A 192 -7.39 3.12 9.60
CA ILE A 192 -7.73 2.21 8.49
C ILE A 192 -6.89 2.54 7.24
N MET A 193 -6.81 3.83 6.94
CA MET A 193 -6.07 4.44 5.84
C MET A 193 -5.53 5.79 6.36
N ASP A 194 -4.60 6.41 5.64
CA ASP A 194 -4.21 7.78 5.97
C ASP A 194 -5.37 8.77 5.79
N THR A 195 -5.32 9.87 6.56
CA THR A 195 -6.37 10.87 6.58
C THR A 195 -6.63 11.49 5.21
N ALA A 196 -5.59 11.65 4.37
CA ALA A 196 -5.74 12.24 3.04
C ALA A 196 -6.56 11.32 2.11
N ALA A 197 -6.35 10.01 2.19
CA ALA A 197 -7.11 9.04 1.43
C ALA A 197 -8.60 8.99 1.84
N ILE A 198 -8.89 9.03 3.16
CA ILE A 198 -10.28 9.08 3.65
C ILE A 198 -10.97 10.39 3.23
N ALA A 199 -10.28 11.52 3.31
CA ALA A 199 -10.81 12.81 2.88
C ALA A 199 -11.12 12.82 1.37
N LEU A 200 -10.21 12.29 0.55
CA LEU A 200 -10.40 12.21 -0.90
C LEU A 200 -11.57 11.31 -1.29
N ALA A 201 -11.71 10.16 -0.64
CA ALA A 201 -12.86 9.27 -0.85
C ALA A 201 -14.17 9.95 -0.44
N ARG A 202 -14.17 10.70 0.67
CA ARG A 202 -15.33 11.46 1.14
C ARG A 202 -15.77 12.54 0.15
N GLU A 203 -14.83 13.37 -0.32
CA GLU A 203 -15.11 14.47 -1.26
C GLU A 203 -15.73 13.96 -2.58
N ASN A 204 -15.37 12.74 -2.98
CA ASN A 204 -15.87 12.09 -4.19
C ASN A 204 -17.03 11.12 -3.92
N ASN A 205 -17.55 11.06 -2.70
CA ASN A 205 -18.63 10.16 -2.28
C ASN A 205 -18.37 8.68 -2.57
N ILE A 206 -17.11 8.23 -2.46
CA ILE A 206 -16.67 6.86 -2.71
C ILE A 206 -16.79 6.05 -1.41
N PRO A 207 -17.68 5.05 -1.35
CA PRO A 207 -17.73 4.12 -0.23
C PRO A 207 -16.44 3.31 -0.12
N ILE A 208 -15.94 3.12 1.10
CA ILE A 208 -14.77 2.26 1.35
C ILE A 208 -15.24 0.99 2.04
N ILE A 209 -14.95 -0.17 1.47
CA ILE A 209 -15.31 -1.47 2.00
C ILE A 209 -14.06 -2.09 2.63
N VAL A 210 -14.04 -2.13 3.97
CA VAL A 210 -12.90 -2.64 4.73
C VAL A 210 -13.18 -4.09 5.12
N TYR A 211 -12.31 -5.00 4.73
CA TYR A 211 -12.48 -6.44 4.96
C TYR A 211 -11.14 -7.12 5.24
N SER A 212 -11.20 -8.37 5.73
CA SER A 212 -10.01 -9.18 5.96
C SER A 212 -9.56 -9.88 4.69
N ILE A 213 -8.26 -9.83 4.37
CA ILE A 213 -7.70 -10.64 3.28
C ILE A 213 -7.71 -12.14 3.59
N HIS A 214 -7.91 -12.50 4.87
CA HIS A 214 -7.97 -13.88 5.36
C HIS A 214 -9.41 -14.38 5.53
N GLU A 215 -10.40 -13.61 5.06
CA GLU A 215 -11.81 -13.96 5.16
C GLU A 215 -12.09 -15.33 4.52
N LYS A 216 -12.90 -16.17 5.19
CA LYS A 216 -13.31 -17.46 4.62
C LYS A 216 -14.20 -17.21 3.41
N GLY A 217 -13.83 -17.77 2.25
CA GLY A 217 -14.45 -17.47 0.95
C GLY A 217 -13.71 -16.38 0.14
N GLY A 218 -12.80 -15.66 0.80
CA GLY A 218 -11.91 -14.68 0.18
C GLY A 218 -12.64 -13.45 -0.38
N PHE A 219 -11.89 -12.66 -1.17
CA PHE A 219 -12.40 -11.42 -1.77
C PHE A 219 -13.63 -11.64 -2.67
N GLY A 220 -13.78 -12.83 -3.26
CA GLY A 220 -14.92 -13.15 -4.12
C GLY A 220 -16.27 -13.12 -3.39
N ASP A 221 -16.33 -13.51 -2.13
CA ASP A 221 -17.58 -13.49 -1.36
C ASP A 221 -17.96 -12.07 -0.91
N ILE A 222 -16.95 -11.27 -0.54
CA ILE A 222 -17.12 -9.83 -0.29
C ILE A 222 -17.75 -9.13 -1.50
N LEU A 223 -17.29 -9.43 -2.72
CA LEU A 223 -17.85 -8.87 -3.96
C LEU A 223 -19.30 -9.29 -4.22
N ARG A 224 -19.75 -10.43 -3.68
CA ARG A 224 -21.14 -10.91 -3.77
C ARG A 224 -22.03 -10.38 -2.65
N GLY A 225 -21.50 -9.52 -1.78
CA GLY A 225 -22.20 -8.99 -0.60
C GLY A 225 -22.25 -9.95 0.60
N GLY A 226 -21.47 -11.04 0.57
CA GLY A 226 -21.25 -11.91 1.72
C GLY A 226 -20.00 -11.51 2.52
N GLY A 227 -19.70 -12.29 3.56
CA GLY A 227 -18.49 -12.12 4.40
C GLY A 227 -18.55 -10.94 5.39
N HIS A 228 -17.59 -10.89 6.31
CA HIS A 228 -17.48 -9.81 7.28
C HIS A 228 -16.74 -8.60 6.68
N CYS A 229 -17.41 -7.45 6.68
CA CYS A 229 -16.80 -6.18 6.30
C CYS A 229 -17.42 -5.00 7.07
N THR A 230 -16.72 -3.87 7.05
CA THR A 230 -17.25 -2.56 7.44
C THR A 230 -17.41 -1.69 6.22
N VAL A 231 -18.56 -1.06 6.08
CA VAL A 231 -18.83 -0.09 5.02
C VAL A 231 -18.63 1.32 5.55
N VAL A 232 -17.62 2.02 5.04
CA VAL A 232 -17.38 3.44 5.31
C VAL A 232 -18.12 4.26 4.26
N THR A 233 -19.19 4.95 4.66
CA THR A 233 -20.03 5.72 3.73
C THR A 233 -20.82 6.83 4.43
N ASP A 234 -21.01 7.95 3.74
CA ASP A 234 -21.86 9.06 4.19
C ASP A 234 -23.33 8.91 3.72
N LYS A 235 -23.68 7.80 3.03
CA LYS A 235 -25.02 7.49 2.51
C LYS A 235 -25.76 6.37 3.24
#